data_AF-A0A2R6CC66-F1
#
_entry.id   AF-A0A2R6CC66-F1
#
_cell.length_a   1.000
_cell.length_b   1.000
_cell.length_c   1.000
_cell.angle_alpha   90.00
_cell.angle_beta   90.00
_cell.angle_gamma   90.00
#
_symmetry.space_group_name_H-M   'P 1'
#
loop_
_entity.id
_entity.type
_entity.pdbx_description
1 polymer ?
#
loop_
_entity_poly.entity_id
_entity_poly.type
_entity_poly.pdbx_seq_one_letter_code
_entity_poly.pdbx_strand_id
1 'polypeptide(L)'
;MSESTVEQDSAPSAAGGGSSENRGATGLRRLLMVELLFILVEFVSGVYMVVVGVNTVGVGIHGAFGVLAGLLGIVILIYAIREPWLHVGSHCTLGLVFVVVAGLGGLLYLRGVAPAEAYLGLMAVGFILSGAFYSMPLSRLSRQADHRRAE
;
A
#
# COMPACT_ATOMS: atom_id res chain seq x y z
N MET A 1 -5.33 38.69 55.20
CA MET A 1 -6.59 38.38 54.51
C MET A 1 -6.27 38.14 53.04
N SER A 2 -6.69 36.98 52.54
CA SER A 2 -7.03 36.64 51.15
C SER A 2 -5.98 36.88 50.04
N GLU A 3 -5.67 35.95 49.15
CA GLU A 3 -6.18 34.62 48.81
C GLU A 3 -5.04 33.87 48.13
N SER A 4 -4.94 32.56 48.40
CA SER A 4 -4.21 31.63 47.56
C SER A 4 -4.99 31.41 46.27
N THR A 5 -4.54 31.94 45.15
CA THR A 5 -4.97 31.44 43.84
C THR A 5 -4.01 30.35 43.41
N VAL A 6 -4.42 29.12 43.71
CA VAL A 6 -4.03 27.95 42.93
C VAL A 6 -4.58 28.18 41.53
N GLU A 7 -3.79 28.77 40.64
CA GLU A 7 -4.05 28.66 39.21
C GLU A 7 -3.59 27.27 38.77
N GLN A 8 -4.52 26.35 38.96
CA GLN A 8 -4.61 25.09 38.27
C GLN A 8 -4.91 25.40 36.81
N ASP A 9 -3.90 25.87 36.08
CA ASP A 9 -4.04 26.17 34.66
C ASP A 9 -3.96 24.85 33.87
N SER A 10 -5.15 24.25 33.78
CA SER A 10 -5.64 23.48 32.64
C SER A 10 -4.58 22.69 31.88
N ALA A 11 -4.43 21.41 32.24
CA ALA A 11 -4.01 20.39 31.27
C ALA A 11 -4.74 20.63 29.94
N PRO A 12 -4.06 20.55 28.78
CA PRO A 12 -4.68 20.86 27.51
C PRO A 12 -5.94 20.01 27.38
N SER A 13 -7.09 20.68 27.39
CA SER A 13 -8.38 20.06 27.24
C SER A 13 -8.35 19.32 25.93
N ALA A 14 -8.55 18.01 26.01
CA ALA A 14 -8.70 17.15 24.86
C ALA A 14 -9.84 17.69 23.99
N ALA A 15 -9.48 18.45 22.95
CA ALA A 15 -10.37 18.77 21.86
C ALA A 15 -10.73 17.45 21.17
N GLY A 16 -11.87 16.89 21.57
CA GLY A 16 -12.41 15.58 21.19
C GLY A 16 -12.84 15.44 19.72
N GLY A 17 -12.11 16.05 18.78
CA GLY A 17 -12.28 15.88 17.33
C GLY A 17 -11.23 14.97 16.68
N GLY A 18 -10.04 14.82 17.29
CA GLY A 18 -8.90 14.12 16.66
C GLY A 18 -8.85 12.59 16.85
N SER A 19 -9.87 11.98 17.45
CA SER A 19 -9.84 10.55 17.84
C SER A 19 -10.15 9.61 16.66
N SER A 20 -11.14 9.93 15.82
CA SER A 20 -11.53 9.11 14.67
C SER A 20 -10.59 9.32 13.48
N GLU A 21 -10.24 10.58 13.19
CA GLU A 21 -9.36 10.94 12.07
C GLU A 21 -7.95 10.33 12.21
N ASN A 22 -7.35 10.41 13.41
CA ASN A 22 -6.04 9.79 13.66
C ASN A 22 -6.10 8.25 13.62
N ARG A 23 -7.23 7.64 14.00
CA ARG A 23 -7.41 6.18 13.92
C ARG A 23 -7.52 5.73 12.47
N GLY A 24 -8.29 6.43 11.64
CA GLY A 24 -8.42 6.15 10.21
C GLY A 24 -7.08 6.29 9.47
N ALA A 25 -6.35 7.39 9.72
CA ALA A 25 -5.03 7.61 9.15
C ALA A 25 -4.01 6.53 9.57
N THR A 26 -4.03 6.11 10.83
CA THR A 26 -3.17 5.04 11.34
C THR A 26 -3.54 3.69 10.72
N GLY A 27 -4.83 3.41 10.56
CA GLY A 27 -5.34 2.21 9.91
C GLY A 27 -4.91 2.11 8.45
N LEU A 28 -5.13 3.16 7.67
CA LEU A 28 -4.70 3.25 6.27
C LEU A 28 -3.19 3.07 6.13
N ARG A 29 -2.39 3.71 6.99
CA ARG A 29 -0.93 3.54 6.99
C ARG A 29 -0.52 2.09 7.22
N ARG A 30 -1.17 1.39 8.16
CA ARG A 30 -0.91 -0.03 8.41
C ARG A 30 -1.25 -0.89 7.20
N LEU A 31 -2.41 -0.65 6.57
CA LEU A 31 -2.81 -1.37 5.36
C LEU A 31 -1.80 -1.17 4.22
N LEU A 32 -1.35 0.07 4.00
CA LEU A 32 -0.32 0.36 3.00
C LEU A 32 1.03 -0.31 3.32
N MET A 33 1.42 -0.42 4.59
CA MET A 33 2.64 -1.15 4.96
C MET A 33 2.52 -2.66 4.70
N VAL A 34 1.36 -3.26 4.98
CA VAL A 34 1.10 -4.67 4.66
C VAL A 34 1.09 -4.89 3.15
N GLU A 35 0.52 -3.95 2.38
CA GLU A 35 0.53 -3.98 0.92
C GLU A 35 1.96 -3.95 0.36
N LEU A 36 2.79 -3.05 0.86
CA LEU A 36 4.21 -2.99 0.48
C LEU A 36 4.97 -4.28 0.84
N LEU A 37 4.61 -4.93 1.95
CA LEU A 37 5.18 -6.23 2.31
C LEU A 37 4.77 -7.32 1.32
N PHE A 38 3.51 -7.36 0.87
CA PHE A 38 3.10 -8.29 -0.17
C PHE A 38 3.81 -8.04 -1.50
N ILE A 39 3.93 -6.78 -1.92
CA ILE A 39 4.69 -6.41 -3.13
C ILE A 39 6.16 -6.86 -3.01
N LEU A 40 6.77 -6.74 -1.82
CA LEU A 40 8.13 -7.23 -1.58
C LEU A 40 8.22 -8.76 -1.66
N VAL A 41 7.29 -9.49 -1.04
CA VAL A 41 7.23 -10.96 -1.12
C VAL A 41 7.09 -11.41 -2.57
N GLU A 42 6.24 -10.72 -3.35
CA GLU A 42 6.01 -11.00 -4.77
C GLU A 42 7.23 -10.70 -5.64
N PHE A 43 7.96 -9.64 -5.33
CA PHE A 43 9.24 -9.37 -5.98
C PHE A 43 10.26 -10.48 -5.69
N VAL A 44 10.39 -10.88 -4.41
CA VAL A 44 11.34 -11.94 -4.00
C VAL A 44 10.97 -13.29 -4.60
N SER A 45 9.68 -13.66 -4.61
CA SER A 45 9.21 -14.91 -5.20
C SER A 45 9.40 -14.92 -6.73
N GLY A 46 9.14 -13.80 -7.40
CA GLY A 46 9.42 -13.62 -8.82
C GLY A 46 10.91 -13.77 -9.16
N VAL A 47 11.80 -13.10 -8.41
CA VAL A 47 13.26 -13.23 -8.58
C VAL A 47 13.73 -14.67 -8.33
N TYR A 48 13.21 -15.31 -7.28
CA TYR A 48 13.53 -16.71 -6.98
C TYR A 48 13.18 -17.63 -8.16
N MET A 49 12.00 -17.45 -8.78
CA MET A 49 11.59 -18.23 -9.95
C MET A 49 12.47 -17.99 -11.18
N VAL A 50 13.02 -16.79 -11.34
CA VAL A 50 14.00 -16.50 -12.41
C VAL A 50 15.33 -17.23 -12.15
N VAL A 51 15.80 -17.27 -10.91
CA VAL A 51 17.10 -17.87 -10.54
C VAL A 51 17.06 -19.40 -10.50
N VAL A 52 16.05 -19.97 -9.84
CA VAL A 52 15.93 -21.42 -9.59
C VAL A 52 15.18 -22.13 -10.71
N GLY A 53 14.49 -21.37 -11.56
CA GLY A 53 13.64 -21.89 -12.63
C GLY A 53 12.17 -21.95 -12.23
N VAL A 54 11.32 -21.76 -13.24
CA VAL A 54 9.86 -21.78 -13.10
C VAL A 54 9.40 -23.19 -12.75
N ASN A 55 8.88 -23.38 -11.55
CA ASN A 55 8.30 -24.64 -11.10
C ASN A 55 6.90 -24.42 -10.53
N THR A 56 6.05 -25.45 -10.57
CA THR A 56 4.63 -25.36 -10.21
C THR A 56 4.39 -24.84 -8.79
N VAL A 57 5.25 -25.22 -7.83
CA VAL A 57 5.12 -24.78 -6.44
C VAL A 57 5.40 -23.29 -6.31
N GLY A 58 6.50 -22.81 -6.90
CA GLY A 58 6.89 -21.40 -6.91
C GLY A 58 5.81 -20.54 -7.59
N VAL A 59 5.29 -21.00 -8.73
CA VAL A 59 4.25 -20.24 -9.44
C VAL A 59 2.93 -20.26 -8.68
N GLY A 60 2.58 -21.36 -8.03
CA GLY A 60 1.38 -21.44 -7.18
C GLY A 60 1.45 -20.49 -5.98
N ILE A 61 2.60 -20.43 -5.31
CA ILE A 61 2.84 -19.49 -4.21
C ILE A 61 2.77 -18.05 -4.71
N HIS A 62 3.45 -17.73 -5.81
CA HIS A 62 3.45 -16.41 -6.41
C HIS A 62 2.03 -15.97 -6.82
N GLY A 63 1.27 -16.85 -7.49
CA GLY A 63 -0.12 -16.59 -7.83
C GLY A 63 -1.01 -16.33 -6.62
N ALA A 64 -0.83 -17.08 -5.52
CA ALA A 64 -1.62 -16.91 -4.31
C ALA A 64 -1.33 -15.58 -3.60
N PHE A 65 -0.06 -15.20 -3.46
CA PHE A 65 0.32 -13.91 -2.91
C PHE A 65 -0.13 -12.76 -3.84
N GLY A 66 -0.07 -12.96 -5.15
CA GLY A 66 -0.66 -12.09 -6.16
C GLY A 66 -2.13 -11.77 -5.86
N VAL A 67 -2.95 -12.81 -5.67
CA VAL A 67 -4.39 -12.67 -5.33
C VAL A 67 -4.58 -11.93 -4.02
N LEU A 68 -3.82 -12.27 -2.97
CA LEU A 68 -3.94 -11.62 -1.67
C LEU A 68 -3.58 -10.13 -1.72
N ALA A 69 -2.52 -9.77 -2.44
CA ALA A 69 -2.17 -8.37 -2.70
C ALA A 69 -3.30 -7.65 -3.45
N GLY A 70 -3.84 -8.26 -4.52
CA GLY A 70 -4.98 -7.70 -5.25
C GLY A 70 -6.20 -7.42 -4.37
N LEU A 71 -6.55 -8.37 -3.48
CA LEU A 71 -7.67 -8.19 -2.54
C LEU A 71 -7.39 -7.07 -1.53
N LEU A 72 -6.18 -7.00 -0.99
CA LEU A 72 -5.79 -5.92 -0.09
C LEU A 72 -5.80 -4.55 -0.80
N GLY A 73 -5.32 -4.49 -2.04
CA GLY A 73 -5.41 -3.31 -2.89
C GLY A 73 -6.84 -2.82 -3.09
N ILE A 74 -7.80 -3.73 -3.33
CA ILE A 74 -9.24 -3.40 -3.39
C ILE A 74 -9.72 -2.81 -2.07
N VAL A 75 -9.38 -3.43 -0.93
CA VAL A 75 -9.77 -2.94 0.39
C VAL A 75 -9.24 -1.52 0.63
N ILE A 76 -7.98 -1.26 0.29
CA ILE A 76 -7.36 0.07 0.43
C ILE A 76 -8.04 1.08 -0.50
N LEU A 77 -8.35 0.72 -1.74
CA LEU A 77 -9.07 1.60 -2.68
C LEU A 77 -10.47 1.96 -2.17
N ILE A 78 -11.22 0.99 -1.65
CA ILE A 78 -12.53 1.23 -1.03
C ILE A 78 -12.39 2.19 0.16
N TYR A 79 -11.36 1.99 0.99
CA TYR A 79 -11.09 2.84 2.14
C TYR A 79 -10.77 4.28 1.71
N ALA A 80 -9.92 4.44 0.70
CA ALA A 80 -9.54 5.74 0.13
C ALA A 80 -10.73 6.49 -0.48
N ILE A 81 -11.69 5.79 -1.10
CA ILE A 81 -12.92 6.40 -1.64
C ILE A 81 -13.87 6.82 -0.52
N ARG A 82 -14.01 6.00 0.53
CA ARG A 82 -14.96 6.25 1.63
C ARG A 82 -14.50 7.35 2.59
N GLU A 83 -13.19 7.55 2.73
CA GLU A 83 -12.61 8.54 3.62
C GLU A 83 -11.89 9.63 2.80
N PRO A 84 -12.60 10.57 2.15
CA PRO A 84 -12.00 11.57 1.25
C PRO A 84 -11.03 12.53 1.97
N TRP A 85 -11.10 12.62 3.30
CA TRP A 85 -10.11 13.35 4.10
C TRP A 85 -8.73 12.66 4.10
N LEU A 86 -8.67 11.35 3.88
CA LEU A 86 -7.44 10.60 3.65
C LEU A 86 -7.06 10.71 2.18
N HIS A 87 -6.44 11.83 1.81
CA HIS A 87 -5.90 12.02 0.48
C HIS A 87 -4.77 11.02 0.18
N VAL A 88 -5.12 9.91 -0.45
CA VAL A 88 -4.16 9.02 -1.11
C VAL A 88 -3.74 9.70 -2.40
N GLY A 89 -2.45 10.07 -2.50
CA GLY A 89 -1.93 10.75 -3.69
C GLY A 89 -2.22 9.95 -4.97
N SER A 90 -2.51 10.64 -6.07
CA SER A 90 -2.91 10.03 -7.36
C SER A 90 -1.98 8.91 -7.84
N HIS A 91 -0.67 9.05 -7.61
CA HIS A 91 0.32 8.00 -7.90
C HIS A 91 0.14 6.74 -7.05
N CYS A 92 -0.15 6.88 -5.75
CA CYS A 92 -0.41 5.74 -4.86
C CYS A 92 -1.70 5.02 -5.27
N THR A 93 -2.74 5.77 -5.65
CA THR A 93 -3.99 5.21 -6.20
C THR A 93 -3.74 4.42 -7.49
N LEU A 94 -2.93 4.96 -8.41
CA LEU A 94 -2.51 4.22 -9.61
C LEU A 94 -1.74 2.95 -9.26
N GLY A 95 -0.82 3.02 -8.29
CA GLY A 95 -0.09 1.84 -7.79
C GLY A 95 -1.04 0.75 -7.30
N LEU A 96 -2.01 1.11 -6.45
CA LEU A 96 -3.06 0.20 -5.96
C LEU A 96 -3.88 -0.42 -7.10
N VAL A 97 -4.24 0.35 -8.13
CA VAL A 97 -4.94 -0.21 -9.29
C VAL A 97 -4.11 -1.29 -9.99
N PHE A 98 -2.81 -1.08 -10.16
CA PHE A 98 -1.93 -2.09 -10.76
C PHE A 98 -1.73 -3.33 -9.87
N VAL A 99 -1.78 -3.18 -8.54
CA VAL A 99 -1.86 -4.34 -7.63
C VAL A 99 -3.12 -5.14 -7.88
N VAL A 100 -4.27 -4.48 -8.03
CA VAL A 100 -5.54 -5.18 -8.32
C VAL A 100 -5.45 -5.95 -9.64
N VAL A 101 -4.88 -5.34 -10.68
CA VAL A 101 -4.62 -6.00 -11.96
C VAL A 101 -3.70 -7.22 -11.78
N ALA A 102 -2.65 -7.10 -10.97
CA ALA A 102 -1.75 -8.20 -10.69
C ALA A 102 -2.48 -9.37 -10.00
N GLY A 103 -3.32 -9.08 -9.01
CA GLY A 103 -4.11 -10.11 -8.33
C GLY A 103 -5.17 -10.78 -9.20
N LEU A 104 -5.74 -10.05 -10.16
CA LEU A 104 -6.58 -10.66 -11.20
C LEU A 104 -5.76 -11.62 -12.08
N GLY A 105 -4.53 -11.26 -12.44
CA GLY A 105 -3.59 -12.16 -13.11
C GLY A 105 -3.32 -13.44 -12.31
N GLY A 106 -3.00 -13.31 -11.03
CA GLY A 106 -2.80 -14.45 -10.13
C GLY A 106 -4.05 -15.34 -10.03
N LEU A 107 -5.25 -14.75 -9.94
CA LEU A 107 -6.51 -15.49 -9.87
C LEU A 107 -6.78 -16.29 -11.15
N LEU A 108 -6.61 -15.66 -12.31
CA LEU A 108 -6.84 -16.29 -13.62
C LEU A 108 -5.82 -17.42 -13.87
N TYR A 109 -4.58 -17.22 -13.44
CA TYR A 109 -3.56 -18.27 -13.45
C TYR A 109 -3.94 -19.47 -12.59
N LEU A 110 -4.30 -19.24 -11.31
CA LEU A 110 -4.66 -20.32 -10.38
C LEU A 110 -5.92 -21.08 -10.80
N ARG A 111 -6.82 -20.44 -11.56
CA ARG A 111 -7.99 -21.10 -12.15
C ARG A 111 -7.69 -21.93 -13.38
N GLY A 112 -6.46 -21.95 -13.87
CA GLY A 112 -6.08 -22.72 -15.05
C GLY A 112 -6.74 -22.22 -16.34
N VAL A 113 -7.11 -20.93 -16.40
CA VAL A 113 -7.64 -20.33 -17.62
C VAL A 113 -6.49 -20.24 -18.63
N ALA A 114 -6.75 -20.60 -19.88
CA ALA A 114 -5.76 -20.47 -20.95
C ALA A 114 -5.84 -19.06 -21.59
N PRO A 115 -4.70 -18.44 -21.97
CA PRO A 115 -3.33 -18.92 -21.80
C PRO A 115 -2.73 -18.51 -20.43
N ALA A 116 -2.23 -19.50 -19.67
CA ALA A 116 -1.68 -19.28 -18.32
C ALA A 116 -0.46 -18.32 -18.31
N GLU A 117 0.36 -18.36 -19.36
CA GLU A 117 1.54 -17.50 -19.52
C GLU A 117 1.17 -16.02 -19.60
N ALA A 118 0.04 -15.68 -20.24
CA ALA A 118 -0.42 -14.30 -20.33
C ALA A 118 -0.84 -13.76 -18.96
N TYR A 119 -1.40 -14.62 -18.10
CA TYR A 119 -1.80 -14.23 -16.73
C TYR A 119 -0.60 -14.08 -15.80
N LEU A 120 0.46 -14.87 -16.00
CA LEU A 120 1.75 -14.64 -15.33
C LEU A 120 2.38 -13.32 -15.79
N GLY A 121 2.35 -13.03 -17.08
CA GLY A 121 2.80 -11.75 -17.63
C GLY A 121 2.00 -10.56 -17.07
N LEU A 122 0.67 -10.68 -16.99
CA LEU A 122 -0.21 -9.68 -16.42
C LEU A 122 0.12 -9.41 -14.94
N MET A 123 0.36 -10.47 -14.18
CA MET A 123 0.76 -10.39 -12.77
C MET A 123 2.10 -9.67 -12.61
N ALA A 124 3.13 -10.08 -13.36
CA ALA A 124 4.45 -9.47 -13.31
C ALA A 124 4.42 -7.98 -13.69
N VAL A 125 3.75 -7.64 -14.80
CA VAL A 125 3.61 -6.24 -15.26
C VAL A 125 2.84 -5.40 -14.24
N GLY A 126 1.77 -5.92 -13.67
CA GLY A 126 1.01 -5.24 -12.62
C GLY A 126 1.87 -4.90 -11.41
N PHE A 127 2.69 -5.84 -10.91
CA PHE A 127 3.59 -5.57 -9.79
C PHE A 127 4.71 -4.57 -10.11
N ILE A 128 5.32 -4.66 -11.31
CA ILE A 128 6.35 -3.71 -11.74
C ILE A 128 5.79 -2.29 -11.80
N LEU A 129 4.62 -2.12 -12.44
CA LEU A 129 3.98 -0.81 -12.54
C LEU A 129 3.56 -0.31 -11.16
N SER A 130 2.98 -1.17 -10.31
CA SER A 130 2.65 -0.82 -8.93
C SER A 130 3.85 -0.26 -8.17
N GLY A 131 4.99 -0.97 -8.18
CA GLY A 131 6.23 -0.52 -7.53
C GLY A 131 6.77 0.81 -8.07
N ALA A 132 6.67 1.03 -9.39
CA ALA A 132 7.06 2.30 -10.01
C ALA A 132 6.19 3.48 -9.52
N PHE A 133 4.88 3.26 -9.39
CA PHE A 133 3.96 4.30 -8.93
C PHE A 133 4.03 4.55 -7.41
N TYR A 134 4.43 3.57 -6.60
CA TYR A 134 4.74 3.76 -5.18
C TYR A 134 6.04 4.53 -4.92
N SER A 135 7.03 4.45 -5.81
CA SER A 135 8.36 5.06 -5.62
C SER A 135 8.43 6.53 -6.04
N MET A 136 7.55 7.00 -6.94
CA MET A 136 7.52 8.41 -7.36
C MET A 136 7.17 9.41 -6.22
N PRO A 137 6.17 9.17 -5.35
CA PRO A 137 5.85 10.06 -4.22
C PRO A 137 7.01 10.27 -3.25
N LEU A 138 7.81 9.23 -2.97
CA LEU A 138 8.92 9.29 -2.00
C LEU A 138 10.07 10.16 -2.51
N SER A 139 10.38 10.09 -3.81
CA SER A 139 11.46 10.87 -4.42
C SER A 139 11.16 12.38 -4.45
N ARG A 140 9.88 12.77 -4.58
CA ARG A 140 9.46 14.18 -4.59
C ARG A 140 9.45 14.79 -3.19
N LEU A 141 9.05 14.02 -2.18
CA LEU A 141 9.10 14.44 -0.77
C LEU A 141 10.53 14.71 -0.29
N SER A 142 11.51 13.88 -0.68
CA SER A 142 12.93 14.13 -0.36
C SER A 142 13.43 15.44 -0.98
N ARG A 143 13.18 15.66 -2.28
CA ARG A 143 13.63 16.89 -2.96
C ARG A 143 13.02 18.16 -2.38
N GLN A 144 11.75 18.13 -1.95
CA GLN A 144 11.11 19.27 -1.31
C GLN A 144 11.66 19.53 0.11
N ALA A 145 12.02 18.47 0.84
CA ALA A 145 12.64 18.61 2.16
C ALA A 145 14.07 19.17 2.07
N ASP A 146 14.84 18.74 1.06
CA ASP A 146 16.19 19.25 0.81
C ASP A 146 16.17 20.72 0.37
N HIS A 147 15.20 21.10 -0.47
CA HIS A 147 15.06 22.51 -0.90
C HIS A 147 14.76 23.46 0.27
N ARG A 148 13.91 23.07 1.23
CA ARG A 148 13.61 23.89 2.41
C ARG A 148 14.73 23.99 3.44
N ARG A 149 15.74 23.11 3.38
CA ARG A 149 16.92 23.16 4.25
C ARG A 149 18.06 23.99 3.64
N ALA A 150 17.97 24.28 2.35
CA ALA A 150 18.93 25.11 1.63
C ALA A 150 18.53 26.61 1.59
N GLU A 151 17.31 26.93 2.05
CA GLU A 151 16.83 28.29 2.36
C GLU A 151 17.06 28.59 3.85
#